data_AF-G9KVE7-F1
#
_entry.id   AF-G9KVE7-F1
#
_cell.length_a   1.000
_cell.length_b   1.000
_cell.length_c   1.000
_cell.angle_alpha   90.00
_cell.angle_beta   90.00
_cell.angle_gamma   90.00
#
_symmetry.space_group_name_H-M   'P 1'
#
loop_
_entity.id
_entity.type
_entity.pdbx_description
1 polymer ?
#
loop_
_entity_poly.entity_id
_entity_poly.type
_entity_poly.pdbx_seq_one_letter_code
_entity_poly.pdbx_strand_id
1 'polypeptide(L)'
;LISVFMRSLQKMVREHLSPQAASGSTDATSGTGELVMLSLELVKTRLAVMSMEMRKNFIQAILTSLIEKSPDAKILRAVVKIVEEWVKNNSPMAANQTPTLREKSILLVKMMAYIEKRFPEDLELNAQFLDLV
;
A
#
# COMPACT_ATOMS: atom_id res chain seq x y z
N LEU A 1 -2.56 -19.44 -8.59
CA LEU A 1 -3.31 -18.23 -8.98
C LEU A 1 -2.86 -16.99 -8.18
N ILE A 2 -2.93 -17.00 -6.85
CA ILE A 2 -2.51 -15.88 -5.97
C ILE A 2 -1.04 -15.45 -6.20
N SER A 3 -0.14 -16.42 -6.39
CA SER A 3 1.28 -16.15 -6.67
C SER A 3 1.51 -15.43 -8.00
N VAL A 4 0.71 -15.74 -9.02
CA VAL A 4 0.77 -15.08 -10.34
C VAL A 4 0.29 -13.64 -10.21
N PHE A 5 -0.85 -13.43 -9.54
CA PHE A 5 -1.40 -12.10 -9.28
C PHE A 5 -0.39 -11.20 -8.56
N MET A 6 0.26 -11.70 -7.52
CA MET A 6 1.23 -10.90 -6.76
C MET A 6 2.47 -10.53 -7.55
N ARG A 7 2.96 -11.41 -8.44
CA ARG A 7 4.05 -11.06 -9.37
C ARG A 7 3.62 -9.95 -10.33
N SER A 8 2.38 -10.02 -10.84
CA SER A 8 1.82 -8.95 -11.66
C SER A 8 1.69 -7.65 -10.88
N LEU A 9 1.22 -7.71 -9.62
CA LEU A 9 1.12 -6.54 -8.74
C LEU A 9 2.49 -5.89 -8.50
N GLN A 10 3.53 -6.67 -8.22
CA GLN A 10 4.88 -6.14 -8.08
C GLN A 10 5.36 -5.43 -9.34
N LYS A 11 5.07 -5.99 -10.52
CA LYS A 11 5.42 -5.37 -11.80
C LYS A 11 4.65 -4.06 -12.00
N MET A 12 3.33 -4.05 -11.78
CA MET A 12 2.49 -2.85 -11.91
C MET A 12 2.93 -1.74 -10.94
N VAL A 13 3.22 -2.09 -9.69
CA VAL A 13 3.74 -1.12 -8.71
C VAL A 13 5.09 -0.58 -9.13
N ARG A 14 6.00 -1.42 -9.66
CA ARG A 14 7.30 -0.95 -10.16
C ARG A 14 7.14 0.01 -11.34
N GLU A 15 6.22 -0.27 -12.26
CA GLU A 15 5.92 0.60 -13.40
C GLU A 15 5.30 1.93 -12.95
N HIS A 16 4.36 1.90 -11.99
CA HIS A 16 3.78 3.11 -11.38
C HIS A 16 4.82 3.99 -10.70
N LEU A 17 5.77 3.37 -9.98
CA LEU A 17 6.84 4.08 -9.28
C LEU A 17 7.94 4.59 -10.23
N SER A 18 8.06 4.05 -11.45
CA SER A 18 9.11 4.38 -12.41
C SER A 18 8.56 4.40 -13.85
N PRO A 19 7.74 5.40 -14.20
CA PRO A 19 7.10 5.50 -15.52
C PRO A 19 8.09 5.60 -16.68
N GLN A 20 9.33 6.06 -16.43
CA GLN A 20 10.37 6.22 -17.45
C GLN A 20 10.93 4.88 -18.01
N ALA A 21 10.62 3.74 -17.37
CA ALA A 21 11.00 2.41 -17.87
C ALA A 21 9.97 1.82 -18.86
N ALA A 22 8.80 2.44 -19.01
CA ALA A 22 7.75 2.05 -19.95
C ALA A 22 7.84 2.93 -21.19
N SER A 23 8.49 2.42 -22.23
CA SER A 23 8.61 3.05 -23.54
C SER A 23 7.22 3.35 -24.13
N GLY A 24 6.85 4.64 -24.27
CA GLY A 24 6.14 5.10 -25.47
C GLY A 24 4.64 5.48 -25.41
N SER A 25 3.94 5.56 -24.28
CA SER A 25 2.59 6.18 -24.29
C SER A 25 2.20 6.81 -22.95
N THR A 26 1.91 8.11 -22.99
CA THR A 26 1.45 8.94 -21.86
C THR A 26 0.06 8.52 -21.32
N ASP A 27 -0.75 7.84 -22.13
CA ASP A 27 -2.09 7.37 -21.71
C ASP A 27 -2.05 6.07 -20.89
N ALA A 28 -1.02 5.23 -21.07
CA ALA A 28 -0.89 3.98 -20.33
C ALA A 28 -0.54 4.21 -18.84
N THR A 29 0.13 5.33 -18.53
CA THR A 29 0.63 5.62 -17.18
C THR A 29 -0.50 5.92 -16.19
N SER A 30 -1.59 6.55 -16.65
CA SER A 30 -2.77 6.82 -15.81
C SER A 30 -3.56 5.54 -15.49
N GLY A 31 -3.63 4.59 -16.44
CA GLY A 31 -4.32 3.31 -16.24
C GLY A 31 -3.60 2.40 -15.24
N THR A 32 -2.27 2.45 -15.16
CA THR A 32 -1.48 1.65 -14.23
C THR A 32 -1.78 2.00 -12.76
N GLY A 33 -1.98 3.28 -12.43
CA GLY A 33 -2.32 3.71 -11.07
C GLY A 33 -3.68 3.17 -10.60
N GLU A 34 -4.69 3.18 -11.46
CA GLU A 34 -6.02 2.62 -11.16
C GLU A 34 -5.98 1.10 -10.99
N LEU A 35 -5.22 0.41 -11.83
CA LEU A 35 -4.97 -1.03 -11.70
C LEU A 35 -4.27 -1.38 -10.38
N VAL A 36 -3.31 -0.55 -9.94
CA VAL A 36 -2.66 -0.70 -8.63
C VAL A 36 -3.68 -0.52 -7.51
N MET A 37 -4.53 0.51 -7.56
CA MET A 37 -5.58 0.71 -6.55
C MET A 37 -6.55 -0.49 -6.47
N LEU A 38 -7.08 -0.95 -7.60
CA LEU A 38 -7.94 -2.13 -7.67
C LEU A 38 -7.24 -3.38 -7.11
N SER A 39 -5.95 -3.53 -7.42
CA SER A 39 -5.16 -4.65 -6.94
C SER A 39 -4.94 -4.59 -5.42
N LEU A 40 -4.72 -3.41 -4.84
CA LEU A 40 -4.55 -3.23 -3.40
C LEU A 40 -5.83 -3.63 -2.63
N GLU A 41 -7.00 -3.20 -3.10
CA GLU A 41 -8.29 -3.60 -2.53
C GLU A 41 -8.49 -5.12 -2.59
N LEU A 42 -8.11 -5.75 -3.70
CA LEU A 42 -8.20 -7.20 -3.83
C LEU A 42 -7.26 -7.93 -2.87
N VAL A 43 -6.00 -7.49 -2.71
CA VAL A 43 -5.05 -8.13 -1.78
C VAL A 43 -5.50 -7.99 -0.34
N LYS A 44 -5.98 -6.81 0.05
CA LYS A 44 -6.50 -6.54 1.39
C LYS A 44 -7.53 -7.60 1.83
N THR A 45 -8.47 -7.97 0.95
CA THR A 45 -9.49 -9.00 1.23
C THR A 45 -8.99 -10.45 1.20
N ARG A 46 -7.78 -10.70 0.68
CA ARG A 46 -7.20 -12.05 0.51
C ARG A 46 -5.98 -12.29 1.39
N LEU A 47 -5.55 -11.29 2.16
CA LEU A 47 -4.35 -11.35 2.98
C LEU A 47 -4.40 -12.51 3.99
N ALA A 48 -5.56 -12.78 4.58
CA ALA A 48 -5.76 -13.85 5.55
C ALA A 48 -5.51 -15.26 5.00
N VAL A 49 -5.75 -15.48 3.70
CA VAL A 49 -5.57 -16.79 3.03
C VAL A 49 -4.21 -16.92 2.32
N MET A 50 -3.38 -15.88 2.37
CA MET A 50 -2.04 -15.90 1.79
C MET A 50 -1.02 -16.58 2.70
N SER A 51 0.05 -17.12 2.12
CA SER A 51 1.19 -17.62 2.90
C SER A 51 1.89 -16.48 3.65
N MET A 52 2.55 -16.81 4.76
CA MET A 52 3.24 -15.82 5.59
C MET A 52 4.31 -15.04 4.80
N GLU A 53 5.05 -15.73 3.93
CA GLU A 53 6.04 -15.13 3.04
C GLU A 53 5.42 -14.13 2.06
N MET A 54 4.27 -14.46 1.46
CA MET A 54 3.56 -13.58 0.54
C MET A 54 3.11 -12.30 1.23
N ARG A 55 2.57 -12.44 2.45
CA ARG A 55 2.10 -11.33 3.27
C ARG A 55 3.26 -10.42 3.66
N LYS A 56 4.38 -11.00 4.11
CA LYS A 56 5.60 -10.25 4.41
C LYS A 56 6.09 -9.48 3.19
N ASN A 57 6.10 -10.10 2.01
CA ASN A 57 6.48 -9.44 0.77
C ASN A 57 5.52 -8.30 0.39
N PHE A 58 4.20 -8.50 0.53
CA PHE A 58 3.21 -7.44 0.31
C PHE A 58 3.43 -6.24 1.24
N ILE A 59 3.56 -6.49 2.54
CA ILE A 59 3.71 -5.45 3.55
C ILE A 59 5.06 -4.76 3.43
N GLN A 60 6.15 -5.52 3.46
CA GLN A 60 7.50 -4.97 3.56
C GLN A 60 8.06 -4.45 2.24
N ALA A 61 7.71 -5.05 1.10
CA ALA A 61 8.20 -4.60 -0.19
C ALA A 61 7.17 -3.68 -0.87
N ILE A 62 5.93 -4.15 -1.07
CA ILE A 62 4.95 -3.44 -1.89
C ILE A 62 4.44 -2.18 -1.18
N LEU A 63 3.80 -2.32 -0.01
CA LEU A 63 3.23 -1.18 0.72
C LEU A 63 4.31 -0.17 1.12
N THR A 64 5.42 -0.63 1.68
CA THR A 64 6.58 0.23 1.97
C THR A 64 7.03 1.02 0.73
N SER A 65 7.21 0.37 -0.42
CA SER A 65 7.67 1.07 -1.63
C SER A 65 6.66 2.10 -2.13
N LEU A 66 5.37 1.82 -2.00
CA LEU A 66 4.30 2.77 -2.34
C LEU A 66 4.34 3.99 -1.41
N ILE A 67 4.48 3.78 -0.09
CA ILE A 67 4.59 4.88 0.89
C ILE A 67 5.81 5.75 0.58
N GLU A 68 6.95 5.14 0.29
CA GLU A 68 8.20 5.86 0.10
C GLU A 68 8.30 6.59 -1.24
N LYS A 69 7.75 6.00 -2.32
CA LYS A 69 8.05 6.41 -3.69
C LYS A 69 6.83 6.84 -4.49
N SER A 70 5.60 6.49 -4.09
CA SER A 70 4.41 6.86 -4.88
C SER A 70 4.29 8.38 -4.97
N PRO A 71 4.16 8.94 -6.19
CA PRO A 71 3.82 10.35 -6.38
C PRO A 71 2.31 10.59 -6.31
N ASP A 72 1.50 9.53 -6.31
CA ASP A 72 0.04 9.62 -6.33
C ASP A 72 -0.56 9.55 -4.92
N ALA A 73 -1.19 10.65 -4.52
CA ALA A 73 -1.88 10.80 -3.24
C ALA A 73 -3.08 9.83 -3.11
N LYS A 74 -3.76 9.46 -4.19
CA LYS A 74 -4.91 8.53 -4.14
C LYS A 74 -4.47 7.14 -3.70
N ILE A 75 -3.35 6.66 -4.23
CA ILE A 75 -2.77 5.38 -3.84
C ILE A 75 -2.32 5.44 -2.37
N LEU A 76 -1.71 6.55 -1.93
CA LEU A 76 -1.35 6.71 -0.53
C LEU A 76 -2.58 6.69 0.39
N ARG A 77 -3.68 7.36 0.03
CA ARG A 77 -4.94 7.28 0.77
C ARG A 77 -5.46 5.85 0.87
N ALA A 78 -5.39 5.08 -0.22
CA ALA A 78 -5.77 3.66 -0.19
C ALA A 78 -4.89 2.86 0.79
N VAL A 79 -3.57 3.11 0.79
CA VAL A 79 -2.64 2.48 1.74
C VAL A 79 -2.96 2.90 3.19
N VAL A 80 -3.25 4.18 3.45
CA VAL A 80 -3.66 4.68 4.77
C VAL A 80 -4.89 3.94 5.27
N LYS A 81 -5.94 3.84 4.46
CA LYS A 81 -7.16 3.10 4.82
C LYS A 81 -6.90 1.63 5.13
N ILE A 82 -6.02 0.97 4.38
CA ILE A 82 -5.63 -0.42 4.64
C ILE A 82 -4.97 -0.53 6.02
N VAL A 83 -4.02 0.35 6.32
CA VAL A 83 -3.31 0.35 7.62
C VAL A 83 -4.28 0.69 8.76
N GLU A 84 -5.19 1.64 8.54
CA GLU A 84 -6.22 2.02 9.48
C GLU A 84 -7.12 0.87 9.87
N GLU A 85 -7.63 0.12 8.91
CA GLU A 85 -8.43 -1.07 9.22
C GLU A 85 -7.63 -2.10 10.01
N TRP A 86 -6.35 -2.28 9.71
CA TRP A 86 -5.50 -3.18 10.49
C TRP A 86 -5.25 -2.71 11.92
N VAL A 87 -5.10 -1.41 12.14
CA VAL A 87 -4.90 -0.83 13.48
C VAL A 87 -6.20 -0.86 14.29
N LYS A 88 -7.34 -0.53 13.67
CA LYS A 88 -8.65 -0.50 14.33
C LYS A 88 -9.22 -1.91 14.58
N ASN A 89 -8.85 -2.90 13.76
CA ASN A 89 -9.31 -4.28 13.93
C ASN A 89 -8.54 -5.01 15.05
N ASN A 90 -8.98 -4.81 16.29
CA ASN A 90 -8.41 -5.38 17.52
C ASN A 90 -9.16 -6.64 18.01
N SER A 91 -9.94 -7.30 17.15
CA SER A 91 -10.65 -8.52 17.55
C SER A 91 -9.65 -9.60 17.99
N PRO A 92 -9.87 -10.30 19.12
CA PRO A 92 -9.01 -11.42 19.54
C PRO A 92 -8.99 -12.55 18.49
N MET A 93 -10.03 -12.67 17.67
CA MET A 93 -10.08 -13.60 16.53
C MET A 93 -9.23 -13.13 15.33
N ALA A 94 -8.83 -11.86 15.31
CA ALA A 94 -7.93 -11.23 14.34
C ALA A 94 -6.45 -11.28 14.75
N ALA A 95 -6.09 -11.81 15.93
CA ALA A 95 -4.69 -11.95 16.35
C ALA A 95 -3.86 -12.86 15.42
N ASN A 96 -4.50 -13.79 14.72
CA ASN A 96 -3.89 -14.60 13.65
C ASN A 96 -4.02 -13.97 12.25
N GLN A 97 -4.70 -12.82 12.15
CA GLN A 97 -4.83 -12.07 10.91
C GLN A 97 -3.78 -10.97 10.87
N THR A 98 -2.97 -11.05 9.82
CA THR A 98 -1.94 -10.07 9.46
C THR A 98 -2.46 -8.64 9.41
N PRO A 99 -1.60 -7.62 9.64
CA PRO A 99 -0.16 -7.66 9.95
C PRO A 99 0.16 -7.89 11.44
N THR A 100 1.42 -8.25 11.73
CA THR A 100 1.94 -8.25 13.10
C THR A 100 2.03 -6.83 13.67
N LEU A 101 2.03 -6.69 15.00
CA LEU A 101 2.18 -5.38 15.67
C LEU A 101 3.43 -4.63 15.17
N ARG A 102 4.55 -5.34 15.04
CA ARG A 102 5.82 -4.77 14.55
C ARG A 102 5.68 -4.21 13.13
N GLU A 103 5.01 -4.93 12.23
CA GLU A 103 4.79 -4.46 10.86
C GLU A 103 3.86 -3.24 10.82
N LYS A 104 2.80 -3.23 11.63
CA LYS A 104 1.92 -2.05 11.76
C LYS A 104 2.72 -0.82 12.20
N SER A 105 3.54 -0.93 13.24
CA SER A 105 4.37 0.17 13.72
C SER A 105 5.36 0.68 12.66
N ILE A 106 6.01 -0.21 11.92
CA ILE A 106 6.95 0.18 10.84
C ILE A 106 6.23 0.96 9.74
N LEU A 107 5.04 0.50 9.32
CA LEU A 107 4.25 1.20 8.32
C LEU A 107 3.85 2.60 8.79
N LEU A 108 3.34 2.72 10.03
CA LEU A 108 2.95 4.02 10.62
C LEU A 108 4.13 5.00 10.65
N VAL A 109 5.31 4.57 11.11
CA VAL A 109 6.51 5.42 11.15
C VAL A 109 6.92 5.88 9.74
N LYS A 110 6.85 4.99 8.75
CA LYS A 110 7.15 5.36 7.35
C LYS A 110 6.12 6.32 6.78
N MET A 111 4.84 6.09 7.05
CA MET A 111 3.76 6.98 6.63
C MET A 111 3.95 8.37 7.22
N MET A 112 4.25 8.48 8.52
CA MET A 112 4.56 9.76 9.15
C MET A 112 5.72 10.48 8.45
N ALA A 113 6.85 9.81 8.28
CA ALA A 113 8.06 10.42 7.72
C ALA A 113 7.91 10.84 6.24
N TYR A 114 7.11 10.11 5.45
CA TYR A 114 6.98 10.35 4.01
C TYR A 114 5.76 11.17 3.64
N ILE A 115 4.61 10.96 4.27
CA ILE A 115 3.39 11.71 3.96
C ILE A 115 3.60 13.18 4.31
N GLU A 116 4.09 13.48 5.52
CA GLU A 116 4.34 14.85 5.98
C GLU A 116 5.37 15.56 5.08
N LYS A 117 6.44 14.87 4.69
CA LYS A 117 7.52 15.45 3.88
C LYS A 117 7.15 15.62 2.41
N ARG A 118 6.39 14.70 1.83
CA ARG A 118 6.13 14.64 0.38
C ARG A 118 4.81 15.28 -0.02
N PHE A 119 3.84 15.34 0.89
CA PHE A 119 2.52 15.91 0.67
C PHE A 119 2.19 16.98 1.72
N PRO A 120 3.04 18.02 1.90
CA PRO A 120 2.77 19.07 2.88
C PRO A 120 1.51 19.89 2.55
N GLU A 121 1.13 19.96 1.27
CA GLU A 121 -0.05 20.68 0.80
C GLU A 121 -1.33 19.85 0.87
N ASP A 122 -1.23 18.52 0.99
CA ASP A 122 -2.39 17.63 1.12
C ASP A 122 -2.80 17.51 2.59
N LEU A 123 -3.38 18.59 3.11
CA LEU A 123 -3.85 18.70 4.50
C LEU A 123 -4.87 17.61 4.86
N GLU A 124 -5.67 17.17 3.89
CA GLU A 124 -6.68 16.12 4.11
C GLU A 124 -6.03 14.74 4.26
N LEU A 125 -5.02 14.42 3.45
CA LEU A 125 -4.24 13.19 3.63
C LEU A 125 -3.49 13.18 4.97
N ASN A 126 -2.92 14.33 5.36
CA ASN A 126 -2.27 14.48 6.66
C ASN A 126 -3.27 14.32 7.81
N ALA A 127 -4.45 14.94 7.72
CA ALA A 127 -5.51 14.77 8.71
C ALA A 127 -5.97 13.31 8.83
N GLN A 128 -6.18 12.62 7.70
CA GLN A 128 -6.51 11.18 7.69
C GLN A 128 -5.43 10.33 8.36
N PHE A 129 -4.15 10.67 8.18
CA PHE A 129 -3.06 9.99 8.87
C PHE A 129 -3.00 10.32 10.37
N LEU A 130 -3.26 11.56 10.77
CA LEU A 130 -3.29 11.96 12.18
C LEU A 130 -4.46 11.32 12.94
N ASP A 131 -5.62 11.13 12.29
CA ASP A 131 -6.77 10.41 12.87
C ASP A 131 -6.52 8.90 13.05
N LEU A 132 -5.51 8.37 12.36
CA LEU A 132 -5.09 6.97 12.43
C LEU A 132 -4.14 6.69 13.61
N VAL A 133 -3.18 7.58 13.88
CA VAL A 133 -2.11 7.40 14.90
C VAL A 133 -2.66 7.59 16.32
#